data_AF-A0A150QCE7-F1
#
_entry.id   AF-A0A150QCE7-F1
#
_cell.length_a   1.000
_cell.length_b   1.000
_cell.length_c   1.000
_cell.angle_alpha   90.00
_cell.angle_beta   90.00
_cell.angle_gamma   90.00
#
_symmetry.space_group_name_H-M   'P 1'
#
loop_
_entity.id
_entity.type
_entity.pdbx_description
1 polymer ?
#
loop_
_entity_poly.entity_id
_entity_poly.type
_entity_poly.pdbx_seq_one_letter_code
_entity_poly.pdbx_strand_id
1 'polypeptide(L)'
;MDDHEGETDTDCGGSCAPCRLGAACETGLDCKDGVCRLGACQAPTCVDGVANGFETGVDCGTRSCPLCPAGEGCLAGENCASGVCRERVCQEPSCNDGILNGSELDVDCGGACRTCK
;
A
#
# COMPACT_ATOMS: atom_id res chain seq x y z
N MET A 1 42.10 -1.13 2.23
CA MET A 1 41.56 0.09 2.85
C MET A 1 40.22 0.26 2.17
N ASP A 2 39.21 -0.36 2.77
CA ASP A 2 37.84 -0.40 2.31
C ASP A 2 37.17 0.84 2.90
N ASP A 3 37.08 1.90 2.10
CA ASP A 3 36.38 3.13 2.48
C ASP A 3 34.87 2.90 2.32
N HIS A 4 34.31 2.06 3.21
CA HIS A 4 32.90 1.72 3.35
C HIS A 4 32.16 2.79 4.21
N GLU A 5 32.50 4.07 4.05
CA GLU A 5 31.89 5.16 4.83
C GLU A 5 30.42 5.34 4.42
N GLY A 6 29.53 4.57 5.07
CA GLY A 6 28.08 4.71 4.95
C GLY A 6 27.30 3.42 4.74
N GLU A 7 27.93 2.26 4.56
CA GLU A 7 27.20 1.00 4.39
C GLU A 7 26.71 0.44 5.73
N THR A 8 25.50 -0.13 5.75
CA THR A 8 24.87 -0.62 6.98
C THR A 8 25.10 -2.10 7.22
N ASP A 9 25.50 -2.85 6.19
CA ASP A 9 25.99 -4.23 6.29
C ASP A 9 27.13 -4.45 5.27
N THR A 10 27.72 -5.64 5.26
CA THR A 10 28.85 -5.98 4.38
C THR A 10 28.41 -5.90 2.91
N ASP A 11 28.95 -4.92 2.18
CA ASP A 11 28.67 -4.65 0.77
C ASP A 11 27.19 -4.26 0.46
N CYS A 12 26.45 -3.71 1.44
CA CYS A 12 25.11 -3.15 1.20
C CYS A 12 24.69 -2.04 2.20
N GLY A 13 23.72 -1.23 1.78
CA GLY A 13 23.13 -0.14 2.59
C GLY A 13 23.82 1.22 2.39
N GLY A 14 23.12 2.29 2.77
CA GLY A 14 23.55 3.68 2.60
C GLY A 14 23.87 4.07 1.16
N SER A 15 25.17 4.21 0.85
CA SER A 15 25.65 4.56 -0.50
C SER A 15 25.70 3.36 -1.46
N CYS A 16 25.58 2.14 -0.93
CA CYS A 16 25.57 0.91 -1.70
C CYS A 16 24.16 0.44 -2.08
N ALA A 17 24.09 -0.71 -2.76
CA ALA A 17 22.81 -1.31 -3.11
C ALA A 17 22.00 -1.66 -1.84
N PRO A 18 20.66 -1.62 -1.88
CA PRO A 18 19.84 -2.02 -0.74
C PRO A 18 20.10 -3.46 -0.31
N CYS A 19 20.22 -3.65 0.99
CA CYS A 19 20.40 -4.91 1.68
C CYS A 19 19.19 -5.85 1.54
N ARG A 20 19.49 -7.15 1.65
CA ARG A 20 18.50 -8.23 1.62
C ARG A 20 17.84 -8.42 2.99
N LEU A 21 16.78 -9.23 3.02
CA LEU A 21 16.11 -9.64 4.25
C LEU A 21 17.11 -10.14 5.31
N GLY A 22 17.01 -9.61 6.52
CA GLY A 22 17.81 -9.97 7.69
C GLY A 22 19.16 -9.28 7.82
N ALA A 23 19.62 -8.55 6.80
CA ALA A 23 20.83 -7.74 6.87
C ALA A 23 20.63 -6.48 7.72
N ALA A 24 21.72 -5.94 8.25
CA ALA A 24 21.71 -4.77 9.10
C ALA A 24 21.30 -3.50 8.33
N CYS A 25 20.54 -2.63 8.99
CA CYS A 25 20.02 -1.39 8.42
C CYS A 25 19.84 -0.32 9.49
N GLU A 26 19.88 0.95 9.08
CA GLU A 26 19.55 2.10 9.94
C GLU A 26 18.24 2.77 9.50
N THR A 27 17.96 2.73 8.19
CA THR A 27 16.81 3.35 7.56
C THR A 27 16.14 2.41 6.56
N GLY A 28 14.90 2.69 6.18
CA GLY A 28 14.19 1.90 5.17
C GLY A 28 14.91 1.86 3.82
N LEU A 29 15.66 2.91 3.47
CA LEU A 29 16.40 3.00 2.21
C LEU A 29 17.52 1.96 2.10
N ASP A 30 18.01 1.49 3.24
CA ASP A 30 19.03 0.43 3.29
C ASP A 30 18.44 -0.93 2.92
N CYS A 31 17.13 -1.08 2.85
CA CYS A 31 16.47 -2.36 2.61
C CYS A 31 15.79 -2.39 1.26
N LYS A 32 15.95 -3.51 0.55
CA LYS A 32 15.32 -3.71 -0.77
C LYS A 32 13.80 -3.50 -0.74
N ASP A 33 13.15 -3.93 0.33
CA ASP A 33 11.70 -3.82 0.52
C ASP A 33 11.29 -2.54 1.26
N GLY A 34 12.25 -1.67 1.62
CA GLY A 34 11.97 -0.40 2.32
C GLY A 34 11.76 -0.53 3.83
N VAL A 35 11.77 -1.75 4.38
CA VAL A 35 11.41 -2.01 5.78
C VAL A 35 12.65 -2.27 6.63
N CYS A 36 13.09 -1.25 7.37
CA CYS A 36 14.11 -1.41 8.40
C CYS A 36 13.46 -1.37 9.79
N ARG A 37 13.52 -2.49 10.52
CA ARG A 37 12.93 -2.58 11.86
C ARG A 37 13.81 -3.39 12.79
N LEU A 38 14.02 -2.88 14.01
CA LEU A 38 14.94 -3.46 15.00
C LEU A 38 16.38 -3.63 14.47
N GLY A 39 16.82 -2.71 13.60
CA GLY A 39 18.16 -2.71 13.02
C GLY A 39 18.39 -3.78 11.95
N ALA A 40 17.33 -4.42 11.44
CA ALA A 40 17.44 -5.41 10.37
C ALA A 40 16.34 -5.24 9.32
N CYS A 41 16.67 -5.53 8.06
CA CYS A 41 15.71 -5.53 6.97
C CYS A 41 14.67 -6.63 7.18
N GLN A 42 13.39 -6.25 7.14
CA GLN A 42 12.27 -7.16 7.35
C GLN A 42 11.52 -7.46 6.05
N ALA A 43 10.75 -8.55 6.08
CA ALA A 43 9.87 -8.88 4.97
C ALA A 43 8.70 -7.87 4.95
N PRO A 44 8.24 -7.49 3.75
CA PRO A 44 7.12 -6.58 3.62
C PRO A 44 5.85 -7.16 4.25
N THR A 45 5.09 -6.32 4.94
CA THR A 45 3.78 -6.66 5.52
C THR A 45 2.79 -5.57 5.17
N CYS A 46 1.50 -5.92 5.10
CA CYS A 46 0.43 -4.98 4.72
C CYS A 46 0.19 -3.79 5.70
N VAL A 47 1.05 -3.61 6.71
CA VAL A 47 0.92 -2.66 7.82
C VAL A 47 2.30 -2.20 8.32
N ASP A 48 3.31 -2.19 7.45
CA ASP A 48 4.69 -1.79 7.79
C ASP A 48 4.99 -0.30 7.53
N GLY A 49 4.04 0.46 7.01
CA GLY A 49 4.14 1.87 6.71
C GLY A 49 4.76 2.18 5.34
N VAL A 50 4.98 1.17 4.48
CA VAL A 50 5.66 1.33 3.19
C VAL A 50 4.88 0.61 2.09
N ALA A 51 4.50 1.35 1.04
CA ALA A 51 3.88 0.79 -0.17
C ALA A 51 4.80 -0.22 -0.89
N ASN A 52 4.71 -1.50 -0.53
CA ASN A 52 5.57 -2.58 -1.01
C ASN A 52 4.83 -3.93 -1.13
N GLY A 53 5.53 -4.98 -1.59
CA GLY A 53 4.96 -6.34 -1.61
C GLY A 53 3.66 -6.46 -2.42
N PHE A 54 2.53 -6.66 -1.73
CA PHE A 54 1.18 -6.81 -2.34
C PHE A 54 0.32 -5.55 -2.23
N GLU A 55 0.91 -4.47 -1.74
CA GLU A 55 0.24 -3.20 -1.55
C GLU A 55 0.12 -2.42 -2.86
N THR A 56 -1.00 -1.71 -3.00
CA THR A 56 -1.27 -0.78 -4.11
C THR A 56 -1.31 0.66 -3.63
N GLY A 57 -1.55 0.89 -2.34
CA GLY A 57 -1.33 2.11 -1.59
C GLY A 57 -0.61 1.78 -0.27
N VAL A 58 -0.23 2.77 0.54
CA VAL A 58 0.51 2.46 1.78
C VAL A 58 -0.37 1.66 2.74
N ASP A 59 0.09 0.49 3.18
CA ASP A 59 -0.61 -0.39 4.12
C ASP A 59 -1.96 -0.94 3.61
N CYS A 60 -2.14 -0.99 2.29
CA CYS A 60 -3.37 -1.46 1.67
C CYS A 60 -3.16 -2.00 0.24
N GLY A 61 -4.02 -2.90 -0.21
CA GLY A 61 -4.05 -3.27 -1.63
C GLY A 61 -4.64 -4.64 -1.92
N THR A 62 -3.81 -5.56 -2.37
CA THR A 62 -4.26 -6.84 -2.94
C THR A 62 -4.14 -8.01 -1.97
N ARG A 63 -4.70 -9.16 -2.39
CA ARG A 63 -4.60 -10.46 -1.73
C ARG A 63 -5.12 -10.42 -0.29
N SER A 64 -4.21 -10.41 0.68
CA SER A 64 -4.51 -10.47 2.11
C SER A 64 -4.30 -9.12 2.80
N CYS A 65 -3.95 -8.08 2.03
CA CYS A 65 -3.87 -6.73 2.56
C CYS A 65 -5.26 -6.11 2.74
N PRO A 66 -5.42 -5.17 3.68
CA PRO A 66 -6.64 -4.38 3.81
C PRO A 66 -6.98 -3.69 2.49
N LEU A 67 -8.28 -3.43 2.29
CA LEU A 67 -8.74 -2.63 1.15
C LEU A 67 -8.27 -1.18 1.30
N CYS A 68 -7.86 -0.59 0.19
CA CYS A 68 -7.39 0.78 0.14
C CYS A 68 -8.53 1.80 0.31
N PRO A 69 -8.35 2.82 1.16
CA PRO A 69 -9.26 3.95 1.25
C PRO A 69 -9.22 4.79 -0.04
N ALA A 70 -10.15 5.74 -0.18
CA ALA A 70 -10.14 6.65 -1.31
C ALA A 70 -8.85 7.49 -1.34
N GLY A 71 -8.35 7.76 -2.55
CA GLY A 71 -7.09 8.47 -2.79
C GLY A 71 -5.86 7.57 -2.86
N GLU A 72 -5.91 6.36 -2.32
CA GLU A 72 -4.82 5.38 -2.41
C GLU A 72 -4.79 4.66 -3.75
N GLY A 73 -3.63 4.09 -4.09
CA GLY A 73 -3.46 3.39 -5.35
C GLY A 73 -4.21 2.06 -5.39
N CYS A 74 -4.65 1.66 -6.58
CA CYS A 74 -5.37 0.40 -6.83
C CYS A 74 -5.07 -0.19 -8.20
N LEU A 75 -5.29 -1.50 -8.34
CA LEU A 75 -5.24 -2.21 -9.63
C LEU A 75 -6.63 -2.59 -10.12
N ALA A 76 -7.53 -2.91 -9.20
CA ALA A 76 -8.92 -3.25 -9.47
C ALA A 76 -9.84 -2.70 -8.37
N GLY A 77 -11.14 -2.60 -8.68
CA GLY A 77 -12.14 -2.11 -7.74
C GLY A 77 -12.19 -2.93 -6.45
N GLU A 78 -11.94 -4.24 -6.53
CA GLU A 78 -11.84 -5.16 -5.39
C GLU A 78 -10.69 -4.84 -4.41
N ASN A 79 -9.77 -3.94 -4.77
CA ASN A 79 -8.70 -3.48 -3.89
C ASN A 79 -9.10 -2.21 -3.12
N CYS A 80 -10.23 -1.59 -3.47
CA CYS A 80 -10.71 -0.36 -2.85
C CYS A 80 -11.84 -0.66 -1.87
N ALA A 81 -11.87 0.04 -0.73
CA ALA A 81 -12.95 -0.07 0.23
C ALA A 81 -14.31 0.33 -0.37
N SER A 82 -14.30 1.24 -1.34
CA SER A 82 -15.49 1.64 -2.12
C SER A 82 -15.89 0.64 -3.21
N GLY A 83 -15.03 -0.31 -3.57
CA GLY A 83 -15.21 -1.12 -4.78
C GLY A 83 -14.88 -0.39 -6.08
N VAL A 84 -14.51 0.91 -6.04
CA VAL A 84 -14.32 1.74 -7.23
C VAL A 84 -12.86 2.13 -7.39
N CYS A 85 -12.22 1.58 -8.43
CA CYS A 85 -10.87 1.96 -8.85
C CYS A 85 -10.95 2.68 -10.21
N ARG A 86 -10.54 3.96 -10.25
CA ARG A 86 -10.46 4.75 -11.49
C ARG A 86 -9.09 5.37 -11.63
N GLU A 87 -8.51 5.27 -12.82
CA GLU A 87 -7.18 5.81 -13.11
C GLU A 87 -6.07 5.32 -12.14
N ARG A 88 -6.20 4.07 -11.66
CA ARG A 88 -5.34 3.46 -10.62
C ARG A 88 -5.40 4.12 -9.25
N VAL A 89 -6.49 4.84 -8.95
CA VAL A 89 -6.76 5.47 -7.66
C VAL A 89 -8.15 5.07 -7.15
N CYS A 90 -8.23 4.67 -5.88
CA CYS A 90 -9.50 4.39 -5.23
C CYS A 90 -10.35 5.65 -5.12
N GLN A 91 -11.60 5.56 -5.55
CA GLN A 91 -12.52 6.69 -5.48
C GLN A 91 -13.41 6.59 -4.24
N GLU A 92 -13.93 7.72 -3.79
CA GLU A 92 -15.03 7.73 -2.83
C GLU A 92 -16.29 7.08 -3.44
N PRO A 93 -17.10 6.35 -2.64
CA PRO A 93 -18.44 5.90 -3.03
C PRO A 93 -19.28 7.05 -3.58
N SER A 94 -20.06 6.80 -4.63
CA SER A 94 -20.94 7.83 -5.22
C SER A 94 -22.24 7.23 -5.75
N CYS A 95 -23.33 8.02 -5.69
CA CYS A 95 -24.69 7.65 -6.09
C CYS A 95 -24.91 7.38 -7.60
N ASN A 96 -23.83 7.16 -8.35
CA ASN A 96 -23.78 6.96 -9.79
C ASN A 96 -22.45 6.31 -10.25
N ASP A 97 -21.80 5.52 -9.38
CA ASP A 97 -20.60 4.76 -9.76
C ASP A 97 -20.91 3.35 -10.29
N GLY A 98 -22.16 2.91 -10.21
CA GLY A 98 -22.62 1.60 -10.69
C GLY A 98 -22.34 0.45 -9.74
N ILE A 99 -21.98 0.73 -8.48
CA ILE A 99 -21.66 -0.28 -7.47
C ILE A 99 -22.47 0.01 -6.20
N LEU A 100 -23.13 -1.01 -5.64
CA LEU A 100 -23.79 -0.89 -4.34
C LEU A 100 -22.75 -0.71 -3.23
N ASN A 101 -22.52 0.53 -2.79
CA ASN A 101 -21.50 0.87 -1.80
C ASN A 101 -21.93 2.06 -0.91
N GLY A 102 -21.07 2.44 0.04
CA GLY A 102 -21.27 3.61 0.89
C GLY A 102 -22.56 3.54 1.71
N SER A 103 -23.52 4.42 1.39
CA SER A 103 -24.81 4.52 2.09
C SER A 103 -26.01 4.14 1.22
N GLU A 104 -25.77 3.55 0.06
CA GLU A 104 -26.81 3.11 -0.86
C GLU A 104 -27.59 1.91 -0.30
N LEU A 105 -28.87 1.81 -0.67
CA LEU A 105 -29.72 0.65 -0.32
C LEU A 105 -29.92 -0.28 -1.52
N ASP A 106 -29.69 0.21 -2.72
CA ASP A 106 -29.64 -0.51 -3.98
C ASP A 106 -28.68 0.25 -4.92
N VAL A 107 -28.20 -0.39 -6.00
CA VAL A 107 -27.15 0.18 -6.86
C VAL A 107 -27.52 1.60 -7.30
N ASP A 108 -26.69 2.60 -6.95
CA ASP A 108 -26.88 4.02 -7.28
C ASP A 108 -28.16 4.67 -6.71
N CYS A 109 -28.80 4.09 -5.68
CA CYS A 109 -30.00 4.68 -5.04
C CYS A 109 -30.24 4.26 -3.58
N GLY A 110 -31.11 5.02 -2.91
CA GLY A 110 -31.50 4.80 -1.52
C GLY A 110 -30.52 5.37 -0.49
N GLY A 111 -30.93 5.35 0.79
CA GLY A 111 -30.15 5.88 1.91
C GLY A 111 -29.89 7.38 1.77
N ALA A 112 -28.62 7.80 1.65
CA ALA A 112 -28.27 9.20 1.42
C ALA A 112 -28.36 9.62 -0.06
N CYS A 113 -28.58 8.67 -0.98
CA CYS A 113 -28.79 8.92 -2.40
C CYS A 113 -30.26 9.21 -2.73
N ARG A 114 -30.54 9.46 -4.02
CA ARG A 114 -31.93 9.60 -4.52
C ARG A 114 -32.75 8.35 -4.20
N THR A 115 -34.06 8.50 -4.01
CA THR A 115 -34.93 7.34 -3.79
C THR A 115 -34.89 6.39 -4.99
N CYS A 116 -34.89 5.10 -4.71
CA CYS A 116 -35.06 4.07 -5.74
C CYS A 116 -36.45 4.19 -6.38
N LYS A 117 -36.55 3.88 -7.68
CA LYS A 117 -37.79 3.95 -8.47
C LYS A 117 -38.25 2.58 -8.88
#